data_AF-A0A7S2G097-F1
#
_entry.id   AF-A0A7S2G097-F1
#
_cell.length_a   1.000
_cell.length_b   1.000
_cell.length_c   1.000
_cell.angle_alpha   90.00
_cell.angle_beta   90.00
_cell.angle_gamma   90.00
#
_symmetry.space_group_name_H-M   'P 1'
#
loop_
_entity.id
_entity.type
_entity.pdbx_description
1 polymer ?
#
loop_
_entity_poly.entity_id
_entity_poly.type
_entity_poly.pdbx_seq_one_letter_code
_entity_poly.pdbx_strand_id
1 'polypeptide(L)'
;MSLLNRGARVMIPKVLQRSSTRAMSGGHCPVQAEADMNNWIKISVVAIGGVSVAGVVIGYLESQHHHHEAPPRSFKKIRAKPYPWECSDCTLFDLECWKECRANKE
;
A
#
# COMPACT_ATOMS: atom_id res chain seq x y z
N MET A 1 33.12 -64.39 -12.54
CA MET A 1 32.22 -64.72 -11.41
C MET A 1 32.90 -64.33 -10.10
N SER A 2 32.12 -63.85 -9.13
CA SER A 2 32.53 -63.37 -7.78
C SER A 2 32.98 -61.89 -7.76
N LEU A 3 32.09 -60.89 -7.72
CA LEU A 3 31.22 -60.46 -6.60
C LEU A 3 31.93 -60.49 -5.25
N LEU A 4 32.35 -59.32 -4.75
CA LEU A 4 32.19 -58.93 -3.34
C LEU A 4 32.28 -57.40 -3.23
N ASN A 5 31.12 -56.78 -3.46
CA ASN A 5 30.82 -55.38 -3.19
C ASN A 5 30.74 -55.20 -1.66
N ARG A 6 31.85 -54.81 -1.01
CA ARG A 6 31.84 -54.39 0.40
C ARG A 6 31.54 -52.90 0.48
N GLY A 7 30.26 -52.57 0.37
CA GLY A 7 29.75 -51.25 0.73
C GLY A 7 29.99 -51.00 2.21
N ALA A 8 30.95 -50.13 2.53
CA ALA A 8 31.10 -49.58 3.86
C ALA A 8 29.87 -48.70 4.14
N ARG A 9 28.91 -49.23 4.91
CA ARG A 9 27.87 -48.38 5.52
C ARG A 9 28.55 -47.53 6.59
N VAL A 10 28.91 -46.32 6.21
CA VAL A 10 29.26 -45.27 7.16
C VAL A 10 27.99 -44.97 7.95
N MET A 11 27.94 -45.43 9.21
CA MET A 11 26.93 -44.96 10.16
C MET A 11 27.32 -43.53 10.56
N ILE A 12 26.70 -42.57 9.88
CA ILE A 12 26.79 -41.16 10.28
C ILE A 12 26.08 -41.05 11.64
N PRO A 13 26.77 -40.59 12.71
CA PRO A 13 26.15 -40.45 14.01
C PRO A 13 24.99 -39.45 13.92
N LYS A 14 23.80 -39.84 14.41
CA LYS A 14 22.60 -39.00 14.57
C LYS A 14 22.78 -37.83 15.57
N VAL A 15 24.00 -37.37 15.81
CA VAL A 15 24.30 -36.32 16.81
C VAL A 15 24.24 -34.91 16.22
N LEU A 16 23.98 -34.78 14.91
CA LEU A 16 23.75 -33.48 14.26
C LEU A 16 22.30 -33.23 13.83
N GLN A 17 21.33 -33.90 14.45
CA GLN A 17 19.94 -33.44 14.35
C GLN A 17 19.66 -32.49 15.51
N ARG A 18 20.34 -31.33 15.51
CA ARG A 18 19.92 -30.18 16.32
C ARG A 18 18.54 -29.81 15.80
N SER A 19 17.49 -30.24 16.49
CA SER A 19 16.17 -29.71 16.22
C SER A 19 16.30 -28.21 16.33
N SER A 20 16.10 -27.49 15.23
CA SER A 20 15.77 -26.08 15.30
C SER A 20 14.41 -26.03 15.98
N THR A 21 14.41 -26.04 17.31
CA THR A 21 13.30 -25.52 18.08
C THR A 21 13.09 -24.13 17.50
N ARG A 22 11.91 -23.90 16.91
CA ARG A 22 11.44 -22.54 16.65
C ARG A 22 11.32 -21.90 18.02
N ALA A 23 12.41 -21.35 18.52
CA ALA A 23 12.42 -20.45 19.65
C ALA A 23 11.67 -19.22 19.13
N MET A 24 10.35 -19.23 19.33
CA MET A 24 9.56 -18.01 19.29
C MET A 24 10.06 -17.21 20.49
N SER A 25 11.17 -16.50 20.32
CA SER A 25 11.75 -15.60 21.32
C SER A 25 10.83 -14.40 21.44
N GLY A 26 9.73 -14.58 22.18
CA GLY A 26 8.85 -13.52 22.67
C GLY A 26 9.37 -12.83 23.93
N GLY A 27 10.61 -13.11 24.34
CA GLY A 27 11.27 -12.48 25.49
C GLY A 27 12.41 -11.60 25.01
N HIS A 28 12.12 -10.37 24.58
CA HIS A 28 13.15 -9.35 24.45
C HIS A 28 13.62 -9.04 25.87
N CYS A 29 14.93 -9.09 26.13
CA CYS A 29 15.45 -8.41 27.32
C CYS A 29 15.13 -6.91 27.18
N PRO A 30 14.93 -6.16 28.28
CA PRO A 30 14.48 -4.75 28.20
C PRO A 30 15.40 -3.90 27.30
N VAL A 31 16.71 -4.18 27.35
CA VAL A 31 17.72 -3.52 26.52
C VAL A 31 17.55 -3.80 25.02
N GLN A 32 17.14 -5.01 24.65
CA GLN A 32 16.90 -5.37 23.25
C GLN A 32 15.57 -4.80 22.74
N ALA A 33 14.54 -4.74 23.58
CA ALA A 33 13.26 -4.13 23.22
C ALA A 33 13.43 -2.64 22.87
N GLU A 34 14.22 -1.89 23.65
CA GLU A 34 14.54 -0.50 23.35
C GLU A 34 15.31 -0.33 22.04
N ALA A 35 16.27 -1.22 21.76
CA ALA A 35 17.03 -1.20 20.51
C ALA A 35 16.12 -1.46 19.29
N ASP A 36 15.21 -2.42 19.40
CA ASP A 36 14.26 -2.75 18.34
C ASP A 36 13.27 -1.60 18.08
N MET A 37 12.75 -0.98 19.15
CA MET A 37 11.89 0.20 19.04
C MET A 37 12.61 1.37 18.36
N ASN A 38 13.87 1.64 18.74
CA ASN A 38 14.68 2.68 18.12
C ASN A 38 14.95 2.41 16.63
N ASN A 39 15.12 1.15 16.25
CA ASN A 39 15.27 0.77 14.84
C ASN A 39 13.98 1.03 14.07
N TRP A 40 12.82 0.65 14.61
CA TRP A 40 11.53 0.89 13.97
C TRP A 40 11.21 2.37 13.84
N ILE A 41 11.52 3.20 14.84
CA ILE A 41 11.35 4.66 14.74
C ILE A 41 12.15 5.22 13.56
N LYS A 42 13.42 4.81 13.40
CA LYS A 42 14.26 5.26 12.27
C LYS A 42 13.66 4.82 10.92
N ILE A 43 13.20 3.58 10.84
CA ILE A 43 12.56 3.04 9.62
C ILE A 43 11.30 3.84 9.30
N SER A 44 10.44 4.12 10.30
CA SER A 44 9.22 4.90 10.11
C SER A 44 9.51 6.33 9.66
N VAL A 45 10.55 6.98 10.20
CA VAL A 45 10.95 8.33 9.77
C VAL A 45 11.35 8.33 8.29
N VAL A 46 12.15 7.34 7.87
CA VAL A 46 12.54 7.21 6.45
C VAL A 46 11.35 6.89 5.57
N ALA A 47 10.45 6.00 6.01
CA ALA A 47 9.26 5.62 5.25
C ALA A 47 8.30 6.80 5.07
N ILE A 48 8.00 7.54 6.14
CA ILE A 48 7.14 8.73 6.10
C ILE A 48 7.80 9.81 5.23
N GLY A 49 9.10 10.05 5.40
CA GLY A 49 9.85 10.98 4.57
C GLY A 49 9.75 10.63 3.09
N GLY A 50 10.01 9.36 2.73
CA GLY A 50 9.95 8.88 1.36
C GLY A 50 8.56 9.01 0.73
N VAL A 51 7.51 8.58 1.45
CA VAL A 51 6.12 8.67 0.96
C VAL A 51 5.67 10.11 0.81
N SER A 52 6.01 10.99 1.77
CA SER A 52 5.63 12.40 1.72
C SER A 52 6.26 13.12 0.52
N VAL A 53 7.57 12.95 0.30
CA VAL A 53 8.28 13.55 -0.84
C VAL A 53 7.74 13.00 -2.16
N ALA A 54 7.62 11.68 -2.29
CA ALA A 54 7.09 11.07 -3.50
C ALA A 54 5.65 11.54 -3.78
N GLY A 55 4.79 11.59 -2.76
CA GLY A 55 3.41 12.03 -2.88
C GLY A 55 3.30 13.49 -3.32
N VAL A 56 4.12 14.39 -2.77
CA VAL A 56 4.14 15.80 -3.17
C VAL A 56 4.66 15.95 -4.60
N VAL A 57 5.74 15.24 -4.97
CA VAL A 57 6.30 15.32 -6.33
C VAL A 57 5.31 14.80 -7.37
N ILE A 58 4.71 13.63 -7.13
CA ILE A 58 3.69 13.06 -8.03
C ILE A 58 2.49 14.00 -8.10
N GLY A 59 1.96 14.44 -6.96
CA GLY A 59 0.82 15.35 -6.92
C GLY A 59 1.09 16.67 -7.66
N TYR A 60 2.29 17.25 -7.53
CA TYR A 60 2.66 18.46 -8.25
C TYR A 60 2.74 18.22 -9.76
N LEU A 61 3.43 17.16 -10.20
CA LEU A 61 3.60 16.84 -11.62
C LEU A 61 2.28 16.44 -12.30
N GLU A 62 1.38 15.79 -11.56
CA GLU A 62 0.12 15.24 -12.07
C GLU A 62 -1.08 16.17 -11.87
N SER A 63 -0.92 17.30 -11.16
CA SER A 63 -2.00 18.26 -10.83
C SER A 63 -2.69 18.92 -12.03
N GLN A 64 -2.22 18.70 -13.26
CA GLN A 64 -2.80 19.24 -14.49
C GLN A 64 -3.58 18.19 -15.28
N HIS A 65 -4.69 17.72 -14.72
CA HIS A 65 -5.62 16.83 -15.43
C HIS A 65 -6.95 17.53 -15.69
N HIS A 66 -6.96 18.35 -16.74
CA HIS A 66 -8.19 18.51 -17.50
C HIS A 66 -8.49 17.18 -18.17
N HIS A 67 -9.44 16.42 -17.63
CA HIS A 67 -10.03 15.33 -18.39
C HIS A 67 -10.61 15.95 -19.67
N HIS A 68 -10.06 15.59 -20.84
CA HIS A 68 -10.72 15.89 -22.10
C HIS A 68 -12.12 15.29 -22.02
N GLU A 69 -13.14 16.15 -21.96
CA GLU A 69 -14.51 15.72 -22.01
C GLU A 69 -14.73 15.01 -23.34
N ALA A 70 -14.84 13.68 -23.28
CA ALA A 70 -15.28 12.93 -24.44
C ALA A 70 -16.67 13.44 -24.84
N PRO A 71 -17.01 13.50 -26.15
CA PRO A 71 -18.25 14.09 -26.63
C PRO A 71 -19.46 13.55 -25.86
N PRO A 72 -20.50 14.37 -25.64
CA PRO A 72 -21.65 14.00 -24.83
C PRO A 72 -22.27 12.72 -25.38
N ARG A 73 -22.20 11.65 -24.59
CA ARG A 73 -22.81 10.35 -24.91
C ARG A 73 -24.15 10.28 -24.19
N SER A 74 -25.17 9.72 -24.84
CA SER A 74 -26.55 9.62 -24.31
C SER A 74 -26.64 8.94 -22.94
N PHE A 75 -25.67 8.09 -22.58
CA PHE A 75 -25.62 7.41 -21.30
C PHE A 75 -24.88 8.17 -20.18
N LYS A 76 -24.19 9.27 -20.51
CA LYS A 76 -23.49 10.10 -19.52
C LYS A 76 -24.44 11.16 -18.99
N LYS A 77 -24.26 11.55 -17.72
CA LYS A 77 -25.08 12.58 -17.04
C LYS A 77 -26.59 12.32 -17.12
N ILE A 78 -27.03 11.05 -17.19
CA ILE A 78 -28.45 10.70 -17.13
C ILE A 78 -29.03 11.17 -15.80
N ARG A 79 -30.15 11.89 -15.87
CA ARG A 79 -30.93 12.39 -14.73
C ARG A 79 -32.38 11.99 -14.86
N ALA A 80 -32.84 11.13 -13.97
CA ALA A 80 -34.28 10.88 -13.80
C ALA A 80 -34.92 11.80 -12.75
N LYS A 81 -34.12 12.33 -11.81
CA LYS A 81 -34.55 13.20 -10.72
C LYS A 81 -33.46 14.25 -10.44
N PRO A 82 -33.82 15.50 -10.09
CA PRO A 82 -32.86 16.48 -9.59
C PRO A 82 -32.26 16.04 -8.26
N TYR A 83 -31.04 16.48 -8.00
CA TYR A 83 -30.41 16.25 -6.71
C TYR A 83 -31.02 17.11 -5.59
N PRO A 84 -30.95 16.65 -4.32
CA PRO A 84 -31.56 17.34 -3.19
C PRO A 84 -30.74 18.52 -2.63
N TRP A 85 -29.69 18.98 -3.33
CA TRP A 85 -28.88 20.11 -2.91
C TRP A 85 -29.10 21.33 -3.78
N GLU A 86 -28.50 22.45 -3.37
CA GLU A 86 -28.73 23.78 -3.95
C GLU A 86 -28.52 23.85 -5.47
N CYS A 87 -27.55 23.12 -6.00
CA CYS A 87 -27.25 22.99 -7.42
C CYS A 87 -27.75 21.64 -7.95
N SER A 88 -29.04 21.56 -8.31
CA SER A 88 -29.75 20.32 -8.63
C SER A 88 -29.12 19.45 -9.73
N ASP A 89 -28.31 20.03 -10.61
CA ASP A 89 -27.68 19.32 -11.74
C ASP A 89 -26.22 18.89 -11.49
N CYS A 90 -25.52 19.53 -10.56
CA CYS A 90 -24.12 19.22 -10.24
C CYS A 90 -24.02 17.96 -9.40
N THR A 91 -23.04 17.08 -9.63
CA THR A 91 -22.80 15.92 -8.74
C THR A 91 -22.08 16.35 -7.46
N LEU A 92 -22.10 15.50 -6.43
CA LEU A 92 -21.56 15.85 -5.11
C LEU A 92 -20.08 16.29 -5.14
N PHE A 93 -19.26 15.71 -6.03
CA PHE A 93 -17.81 15.97 -6.11
C PHE A 93 -17.40 16.71 -7.39
N ASP A 94 -18.34 17.31 -8.13
CA ASP A 94 -18.06 18.08 -9.35
C ASP A 94 -17.80 19.56 -9.00
N LEU A 95 -16.60 19.81 -8.45
CA LEU A 95 -16.24 21.12 -7.90
C LEU A 95 -16.37 22.27 -8.90
N GLU A 96 -16.11 22.01 -10.19
CA GLU A 96 -16.24 23.01 -11.24
C GLU A 96 -17.71 23.36 -11.50
N CYS A 97 -18.60 22.37 -11.63
CA CYS A 97 -20.04 22.62 -11.74
C CYS A 97 -20.58 23.41 -10.54
N TRP A 98 -20.09 23.11 -9.33
CA TRP A 98 -20.47 23.85 -8.13
C TRP A 98 -19.99 25.31 -8.12
N LYS A 99 -18.84 25.62 -8.74
CA LYS A 99 -18.36 27.00 -8.89
C LYS A 99 -19.23 27.74 -9.90
N GLU A 100 -19.49 27.14 -11.05
CA GLU A 100 -20.32 27.73 -12.12
C GLU A 100 -21.76 27.97 -11.66
N CYS A 101 -22.38 26.99 -11.01
CA CYS A 101 -23.74 27.12 -10.49
C CYS A 101 -23.85 28.24 -9.44
N ARG A 102 -22.83 28.43 -8.59
CA ARG A 102 -22.83 29.51 -7.59
C ARG A 102 -22.51 30.87 -8.19
N ALA A 103 -21.62 30.93 -9.18
CA ALA A 103 -21.31 32.18 -9.89
C ALA A 103 -22.51 32.68 -10.72
N ASN A 104 -23.31 31.78 -11.30
CA ASN A 104 -24.50 32.13 -12.09
C ASN A 104 -25.76 32.36 -11.24
N LYS A 105 -25.66 32.29 -9.90
CA LYS A 105 -26.77 32.55 -8.96
C LYS A 105 -26.78 33.97 -8.40
N GLU A 106 -25.74 34.75 -8.65
CA GLU A 106 -25.71 36.22 -8.42
C GLU A 106 -26.47 36.96 -9.51
#